data_AF-A0A4Q5XT03-F1
#
_entry.id   AF-A0A4Q5XT03-F1
#
_cell.length_a   1.000
_cell.length_b   1.000
_cell.length_c   1.000
_cell.angle_alpha   90.00
_cell.angle_beta   90.00
_cell.angle_gamma   90.00
#
_symmetry.space_group_name_H-M   'P 1'
#
loop_
_entity.id
_entity.type
_entity.pdbx_description
1 polymer ?
#
loop_
_entity_poly.entity_id
_entity_poly.type
_entity_poly.pdbx_seq_one_letter_code
_entity_poly.pdbx_strand_id
1 'polypeptide(L)'
;MTEHTVRSFSQDLEELQGDLARMGGLAEDMLSDAIQAIATRDLVLAETVVARDPQVDALQVEAEKKILRLLALRQPLARDLRQTISALKIAAELERIGDLAKSIAKRVKLVDSIEAPSALKGVARMGKLVTAQLKRVLDAYSALETDAANRVWSRDEEVDEHYQSLFREVVTYMIEDPRTISACAHLLFVAKNLERIGDHCTNIAEEVHFLVTGEQLPTDRPKVDALNSQ
;
A
#
# COMPACT_ATOMS: atom_id res chain seq x y z
N MET A 1 -22.63 3.57 -35.52
CA MET A 1 -22.57 2.84 -34.23
C MET A 1 -21.19 2.95 -33.54
N THR A 2 -20.41 3.99 -33.82
CA THR A 2 -18.96 4.04 -33.50
C THR A 2 -18.60 5.08 -32.44
N GLU A 3 -19.16 6.28 -32.46
CA GLU A 3 -18.85 7.32 -31.47
C GLU A 3 -19.46 7.06 -30.09
N HIS A 4 -20.75 6.71 -30.02
CA HIS A 4 -21.44 6.49 -28.74
C HIS A 4 -20.87 5.31 -27.95
N THR A 5 -20.44 4.25 -28.63
CA THR A 5 -19.84 3.06 -28.01
C THR A 5 -18.47 3.39 -27.40
N VAL A 6 -17.62 4.10 -28.15
CA VAL A 6 -16.28 4.53 -27.70
C VAL A 6 -16.38 5.54 -26.55
N ARG A 7 -17.33 6.49 -26.63
CA ARG A 7 -17.57 7.47 -25.57
C ARG A 7 -18.08 6.82 -24.29
N SER A 8 -18.99 5.83 -24.39
CA SER A 8 -19.47 5.09 -23.23
C SER A 8 -18.37 4.25 -22.57
N PHE A 9 -17.45 3.68 -23.35
CA PHE A 9 -16.34 2.89 -22.82
C PHE A 9 -15.29 3.77 -22.10
N SER A 10 -14.98 4.94 -22.67
CA SER A 10 -14.07 5.90 -22.02
C SER A 10 -14.63 6.35 -20.66
N GLN A 11 -15.94 6.59 -20.60
CA GLN A 11 -16.62 6.90 -19.36
C GLN A 11 -16.59 5.74 -18.35
N ASP A 12 -16.82 4.49 -18.80
CA ASP A 12 -16.72 3.31 -17.93
C ASP A 12 -15.30 3.17 -17.32
N LEU A 13 -14.24 3.49 -18.08
CA LEU A 13 -12.86 3.50 -17.61
C LEU A 13 -12.55 4.65 -16.63
N GLU A 14 -13.08 5.85 -16.89
CA GLU A 14 -12.98 6.99 -15.97
C GLU A 14 -13.67 6.70 -14.64
N GLU A 15 -14.85 6.08 -14.67
CA GLU A 15 -15.57 5.65 -13.47
C GLU A 15 -14.76 4.62 -12.68
N LEU A 16 -14.15 3.64 -13.35
CA LEU A 16 -13.29 2.65 -12.72
C LEU A 16 -12.07 3.32 -12.06
N GLN A 17 -11.41 4.27 -12.73
CA GLN A 17 -10.32 5.05 -12.13
C GLN A 17 -10.79 5.82 -10.89
N GLY A 18 -11.98 6.43 -10.93
CA GLY A 18 -12.57 7.12 -9.77
C GLY A 18 -12.89 6.18 -8.59
N ASP A 19 -13.25 4.92 -8.85
CA ASP A 19 -13.43 3.91 -7.82
C ASP A 19 -12.10 3.53 -7.17
N LEU A 20 -11.06 3.27 -7.98
CA LEU A 20 -9.71 2.96 -7.51
C LEU A 20 -9.11 4.12 -6.71
N ALA A 21 -9.32 5.36 -7.14
CA ALA A 21 -8.86 6.54 -6.39
C ALA A 21 -9.54 6.65 -5.02
N ARG A 22 -10.85 6.37 -4.92
CA ARG A 22 -11.56 6.30 -3.62
C ARG A 22 -11.04 5.18 -2.74
N MET A 23 -10.81 4.01 -3.31
CA MET A 23 -10.27 2.86 -2.59
C MET A 23 -8.86 3.14 -2.07
N GLY A 24 -8.03 3.79 -2.89
CA GLY A 24 -6.68 4.22 -2.51
C GLY A 24 -6.68 5.25 -1.39
N GLY A 25 -7.54 6.27 -1.47
CA GLY A 25 -7.70 7.26 -0.40
C GLY A 25 -8.15 6.62 0.92
N LEU A 26 -9.10 5.68 0.87
CA LEU A 26 -9.54 4.96 2.07
C LEU A 26 -8.42 4.09 2.67
N ALA A 27 -7.63 3.41 1.84
CA ALA A 27 -6.49 2.62 2.29
C ALA A 27 -5.38 3.50 2.90
N GLU A 28 -5.11 4.67 2.31
CA GLU A 28 -4.17 5.67 2.84
C GLU A 28 -4.63 6.18 4.21
N ASP A 29 -5.90 6.55 4.35
CA ASP A 29 -6.49 6.99 5.62
C ASP A 29 -6.42 5.89 6.69
N MET A 30 -6.77 4.65 6.33
CA MET A 30 -6.68 3.51 7.25
C MET A 30 -5.25 3.27 7.73
N LEU A 31 -4.26 3.36 6.84
CA LEU A 31 -2.85 3.22 7.18
C LEU A 31 -2.39 4.35 8.11
N SER A 32 -2.67 5.61 7.75
CA SER A 32 -2.31 6.78 8.55
C SER A 32 -2.91 6.70 9.95
N ASP A 33 -4.20 6.38 10.06
CA ASP A 33 -4.90 6.23 11.34
C ASP A 33 -4.37 5.04 12.14
N ALA A 34 -3.99 3.93 11.51
CA ALA A 34 -3.39 2.78 12.19
C ALA A 34 -2.00 3.12 12.78
N ILE A 35 -1.18 3.87 12.04
CA ILE A 35 0.14 4.35 12.50
C ILE A 35 -0.02 5.34 13.65
N GLN A 36 -0.99 6.25 13.55
CA GLN A 36 -1.29 7.20 14.62
C GLN A 36 -1.75 6.45 15.87
N ALA A 37 -2.71 5.52 15.72
CA ALA A 37 -3.25 4.74 16.81
C ALA A 37 -2.18 3.93 17.56
N ILE A 38 -1.25 3.28 16.84
CA ILE A 38 -0.16 2.53 17.49
C ILE A 38 0.85 3.47 18.18
N ALA A 39 1.14 4.64 17.60
CA ALA A 39 2.08 5.60 18.16
C ALA A 39 1.55 6.29 19.43
N THR A 40 0.24 6.58 19.48
CA THR A 40 -0.41 7.25 20.62
C THR A 40 -1.17 6.31 21.54
N ARG A 41 -1.21 5.00 21.22
CA ARG A 41 -2.00 3.97 21.92
C ARG A 41 -3.49 4.29 21.95
N ASP A 42 -3.98 4.93 20.89
CA ASP A 42 -5.38 5.30 20.77
C ASP A 42 -6.22 4.09 20.33
N LEU A 43 -6.85 3.44 21.31
CA LEU A 43 -7.71 2.28 21.08
C LEU A 43 -8.99 2.65 20.30
N VAL A 44 -9.51 3.86 20.51
CA VAL A 44 -10.72 4.32 19.82
C VAL A 44 -10.41 4.48 18.34
N LEU A 45 -9.32 5.16 18.00
CA LEU A 45 -8.87 5.31 16.63
C LEU A 45 -8.61 3.94 15.98
N ALA A 46 -7.96 3.02 16.71
CA ALA A 46 -7.73 1.66 16.22
C ALA A 46 -9.03 0.92 15.84
N GLU A 47 -10.06 1.03 16.67
CA GLU A 47 -11.38 0.44 16.39
C GLU A 47 -12.03 1.05 15.15
N THR A 48 -11.87 2.36 14.93
CA THR A 48 -12.40 2.99 13.71
C THR A 48 -11.72 2.46 12.44
N VAL A 49 -10.41 2.19 12.47
CA VAL A 49 -9.69 1.59 11.34
C VAL A 49 -10.24 0.19 11.04
N VAL A 50 -10.40 -0.63 12.08
CA VAL A 50 -10.95 -1.99 11.93
C VAL A 50 -12.36 -1.97 11.36
N ALA A 51 -13.18 -0.97 11.70
CA ALA A 51 -14.54 -0.83 11.20
C ALA A 51 -14.64 -0.35 9.73
N ARG A 52 -13.58 0.23 9.17
CA ARG A 52 -13.52 0.69 7.77
C ARG A 52 -13.15 -0.43 6.79
N ASP A 53 -12.54 -1.51 7.26
CA ASP A 53 -12.09 -2.64 6.45
C ASP A 53 -13.16 -3.23 5.50
N PRO A 54 -14.41 -3.52 5.94
CA PRO A 54 -15.44 -4.01 5.02
C PRO A 54 -15.79 -3.04 3.88
N GLN A 55 -15.48 -1.75 4.03
CA GLN A 55 -15.71 -0.75 2.97
C GLN A 55 -14.66 -0.88 1.86
N VAL A 56 -13.41 -1.19 2.20
CA VAL A 56 -12.34 -1.47 1.21
C VAL A 56 -12.67 -2.75 0.44
N ASP A 57 -13.07 -3.81 1.14
CA ASP A 57 -13.50 -5.07 0.52
C ASP A 57 -14.67 -4.85 -0.46
N ALA A 58 -15.66 -4.06 -0.05
CA ALA A 58 -16.81 -3.75 -0.90
C ALA A 58 -16.38 -2.97 -2.15
N LEU A 59 -15.47 -2.00 -2.03
CA LEU A 59 -14.94 -1.24 -3.17
C LEU A 59 -14.17 -2.14 -4.13
N GLN A 60 -13.37 -3.09 -3.63
CA GLN A 60 -12.67 -4.06 -4.46
C GLN A 60 -13.67 -4.89 -5.28
N VAL A 61 -14.68 -5.46 -4.62
CA VAL A 61 -15.70 -6.29 -5.27
C VAL A 61 -16.46 -5.53 -6.35
N GLU A 62 -16.79 -4.26 -6.11
CA GLU A 62 -17.46 -3.42 -7.11
C GLU A 62 -16.54 -3.09 -8.30
N ALA A 63 -15.26 -2.79 -8.06
CA ALA A 63 -14.27 -2.58 -9.11
C ALA A 63 -14.11 -3.84 -9.97
N GLU A 64 -13.99 -5.02 -9.36
CA GLU A 64 -13.88 -6.31 -10.03
C GLU A 64 -15.11 -6.61 -10.92
N LYS A 65 -16.32 -6.35 -10.41
CA LYS A 65 -17.56 -6.50 -11.20
C LYS A 65 -17.57 -5.59 -12.43
N LYS A 66 -17.14 -4.33 -12.28
CA LYS A 66 -17.05 -3.38 -13.41
C LYS A 66 -16.03 -3.84 -14.43
N ILE A 67 -14.87 -4.30 -13.99
CA ILE A 67 -13.81 -4.86 -14.84
C ILE A 67 -14.32 -6.06 -15.63
N LEU A 68 -14.95 -7.03 -14.97
CA LEU A 68 -15.53 -8.20 -15.64
C LEU A 68 -16.57 -7.80 -16.69
N ARG A 69 -17.42 -6.82 -16.37
CA ARG A 69 -18.42 -6.28 -17.30
C ARG A 69 -17.77 -5.61 -18.50
N LEU A 70 -16.71 -4.83 -18.31
CA LEU A 70 -15.94 -4.20 -19.39
C LEU A 70 -15.35 -5.25 -20.32
N LEU A 71 -14.69 -6.26 -19.77
CA LEU A 71 -14.10 -7.36 -20.54
C LEU A 71 -15.17 -8.11 -21.37
N ALA A 72 -16.31 -8.44 -20.74
CA ALA A 72 -17.37 -9.21 -21.38
C ALA A 72 -18.13 -8.43 -22.47
N LEU A 73 -18.43 -7.15 -22.24
CA LEU A 73 -19.29 -6.37 -23.13
C LEU A 73 -18.53 -5.59 -24.20
N ARG A 74 -17.26 -5.27 -23.97
CA ARG A 74 -16.52 -4.30 -24.80
C ARG A 74 -15.29 -4.88 -25.48
N GLN A 75 -14.77 -6.01 -25.00
CA GLN A 75 -13.59 -6.70 -25.57
C GLN A 75 -12.44 -5.71 -25.83
N PRO A 76 -11.95 -5.00 -24.80
CA PRO A 76 -10.95 -3.95 -24.96
C PRO A 76 -9.66 -4.51 -25.55
N LEU A 77 -8.94 -3.68 -26.31
CA LEU A 77 -7.72 -4.07 -27.01
C LEU A 77 -6.54 -3.18 -26.61
N ALA A 78 -5.33 -3.71 -26.75
CA ALA A 78 -4.07 -2.99 -26.53
C ALA A 78 -4.06 -2.20 -25.20
N ARG A 79 -4.02 -0.87 -25.26
CA ARG A 79 -3.95 0.01 -24.08
C ARG A 79 -5.17 -0.14 -23.17
N ASP A 80 -6.36 -0.27 -23.73
CA ASP A 80 -7.60 -0.37 -22.96
C ASP A 80 -7.66 -1.68 -22.17
N LEU A 81 -7.14 -2.75 -22.75
CA LEU A 81 -6.99 -4.03 -22.08
C LEU A 81 -5.97 -3.92 -20.94
N ARG A 82 -4.81 -3.28 -21.20
CA ARG A 82 -3.82 -3.04 -20.14
C ARG A 82 -4.39 -2.21 -19.00
N GLN A 83 -5.15 -1.15 -19.29
CA GLN A 83 -5.80 -0.33 -18.28
C GLN A 83 -6.79 -1.13 -17.43
N THR A 84 -7.61 -1.96 -18.09
CA THR A 84 -8.59 -2.81 -17.42
C THR A 84 -7.93 -3.86 -16.51
N ILE A 85 -6.84 -4.49 -16.97
CA ILE A 85 -6.12 -5.51 -16.20
C ILE A 85 -5.25 -4.91 -15.09
N SER A 86 -4.61 -3.76 -15.34
CA SER A 86 -3.81 -3.06 -14.32
C SER A 86 -4.72 -2.58 -13.19
N ALA A 87 -5.91 -2.06 -13.51
CA ALA A 87 -6.93 -1.70 -12.54
C ALA A 87 -7.34 -2.88 -11.64
N LEU A 88 -7.49 -4.08 -12.20
CA LEU A 88 -7.81 -5.29 -11.42
C LEU A 88 -6.73 -5.60 -10.38
N LYS A 89 -5.47 -5.57 -10.80
CA LYS A 89 -4.34 -5.88 -9.92
C LYS A 89 -4.14 -4.80 -8.87
N ILE A 90 -4.21 -3.52 -9.25
CA ILE A 90 -4.09 -2.40 -8.32
C ILE A 90 -5.21 -2.46 -7.26
N ALA A 91 -6.45 -2.82 -7.64
CA ALA A 91 -7.52 -3.00 -6.67
C ALA A 91 -7.16 -4.08 -5.63
N ALA A 92 -6.59 -5.21 -6.06
CA ALA A 92 -6.14 -6.25 -5.13
C ALA A 92 -5.01 -5.75 -4.21
N GLU A 93 -4.02 -5.03 -4.73
CA GLU A 93 -2.94 -4.46 -3.91
C GLU A 93 -3.49 -3.46 -2.87
N LEU A 94 -4.47 -2.63 -3.24
CA LEU A 94 -5.12 -1.68 -2.34
C LEU A 94 -5.89 -2.37 -1.20
N GLU A 95 -6.58 -3.47 -1.49
CA GLU A 95 -7.23 -4.27 -0.43
C GLU A 95 -6.19 -4.82 0.54
N ARG A 96 -5.09 -5.40 0.03
CA ARG A 96 -4.01 -5.91 0.87
C ARG A 96 -3.44 -4.85 1.80
N ILE A 97 -3.29 -3.62 1.32
CA ILE A 97 -2.83 -2.49 2.14
C ILE A 97 -3.83 -2.19 3.26
N GLY A 98 -5.13 -2.11 2.95
CA GLY A 98 -6.19 -1.93 3.95
C GLY A 98 -6.19 -3.03 5.01
N ASP A 99 -6.00 -4.28 4.57
CA ASP A 99 -5.98 -5.49 5.39
C ASP A 99 -4.78 -5.49 6.37
N LEU A 100 -3.61 -5.05 5.89
CA LEU A 100 -2.40 -4.86 6.69
C LEU A 100 -2.56 -3.69 7.68
N ALA A 101 -3.20 -2.58 7.27
CA ALA A 101 -3.52 -1.47 8.16
C ALA A 101 -4.47 -1.88 9.30
N LYS A 102 -5.52 -2.65 9.00
CA LYS A 102 -6.38 -3.30 10.00
C LYS A 102 -5.55 -4.17 10.96
N SER A 103 -4.63 -4.96 10.42
CA SER A 103 -3.76 -5.84 11.20
C SER A 103 -2.88 -5.06 12.18
N ILE A 104 -2.36 -3.89 11.78
CA ILE A 104 -1.64 -2.96 12.67
C ILE A 104 -2.58 -2.43 13.76
N ALA A 105 -3.76 -1.94 13.40
CA ALA A 105 -4.74 -1.40 14.35
C ALA A 105 -5.17 -2.42 15.42
N LYS A 106 -5.39 -3.69 15.03
CA LYS A 106 -5.73 -4.77 15.99
C LYS A 106 -4.65 -5.02 17.05
N ARG A 107 -3.39 -4.60 16.81
CA ARG A 107 -2.26 -4.79 17.72
C ARG A 107 -2.06 -3.65 18.71
N VAL A 108 -2.77 -2.53 18.58
CA VAL A 108 -2.62 -1.38 19.50
C VAL A 108 -2.82 -1.78 20.95
N LYS A 109 -3.88 -2.53 21.26
CA LYS A 109 -4.14 -3.06 22.61
C LYS A 109 -3.09 -4.06 23.13
N LEU A 110 -2.33 -4.67 22.22
CA LEU A 110 -1.37 -5.73 22.56
C LEU A 110 0.04 -5.18 22.85
N VAL A 111 0.30 -3.92 22.50
CA VAL A 111 1.57 -3.23 22.78
C VAL A 111 1.46 -2.20 23.91
N ASP A 112 0.28 -2.06 24.52
CA ASP A 112 0.02 -1.06 25.56
C ASP A 112 0.90 -1.25 26.81
N SER A 113 1.28 -2.49 27.09
CA SER A 113 2.07 -2.89 28.27
C SER A 113 3.59 -2.63 28.16
N ILE A 114 4.11 -2.16 27.02
CA ILE A 114 5.56 -1.93 26.85
C ILE A 114 5.93 -0.48 27.14
N GLU A 115 7.08 -0.27 27.77
CA GLU A 115 7.72 1.04 27.85
C GLU A 115 8.88 1.12 26.85
N ALA A 116 8.56 1.12 25.55
CA ALA A 116 9.54 1.22 24.46
C ALA A 116 9.30 2.48 23.59
N PRO A 117 9.49 3.69 24.15
CA PRO A 117 9.19 4.93 23.43
C PRO A 117 10.07 5.12 22.18
N SER A 118 11.28 4.58 22.17
CA SER A 118 12.17 4.67 21.00
C SER A 118 11.68 3.77 19.85
N ALA A 119 11.29 2.53 20.15
CA ALA A 119 10.75 1.61 19.15
C ALA A 119 9.41 2.08 18.56
N LEU A 120 8.52 2.68 19.38
CA LEU A 120 7.28 3.30 18.90
C LEU A 120 7.55 4.50 17.99
N LYS A 121 8.56 5.32 18.30
CA LYS A 121 9.03 6.38 17.38
C LYS A 121 9.60 5.78 16.09
N GLY A 122 10.27 4.64 16.16
CA GLY A 122 10.75 3.89 15.00
C GLY A 122 9.61 3.46 14.08
N VAL A 123 8.54 2.87 14.63
CA VAL A 123 7.31 2.55 13.90
C VAL A 123 6.71 3.79 13.25
N ALA A 124 6.60 4.90 13.99
CA ALA A 124 6.05 6.14 13.44
C ALA A 124 6.88 6.72 12.29
N ARG A 125 8.22 6.60 12.35
CA ARG A 125 9.12 7.03 11.26
C ARG A 125 8.93 6.16 10.02
N MET A 126 8.95 4.83 10.20
CA MET A 126 8.74 3.88 9.10
C MET A 126 7.34 4.04 8.49
N GLY A 127 6.31 4.21 9.32
CA GLY A 127 4.94 4.44 8.88
C GLY A 127 4.82 5.69 7.99
N LYS A 128 5.43 6.82 8.38
CA LYS A 128 5.44 8.03 7.55
C LYS A 128 6.09 7.81 6.19
N LEU A 129 7.18 7.04 6.13
CA LEU A 129 7.84 6.71 4.88
C LEU A 129 6.90 5.91 3.96
N VAL A 130 6.29 4.85 4.50
CA VAL A 130 5.38 3.97 3.75
C VAL A 130 4.12 4.70 3.29
N THR A 131 3.49 5.50 4.16
CA THR A 131 2.34 6.35 3.75
C THR A 131 2.73 7.32 2.64
N ALA A 132 3.93 7.91 2.68
CA ALA A 132 4.39 8.78 1.62
C ALA A 132 4.66 8.01 0.29
N GLN A 133 5.11 6.75 0.35
CA GLN A 133 5.25 5.92 -0.85
C GLN A 133 3.90 5.56 -1.46
N LEU A 134 2.92 5.16 -0.62
CA LEU A 134 1.56 4.87 -1.05
C LEU A 134 0.95 6.08 -1.78
N LYS A 135 1.03 7.25 -1.17
CA LYS A 135 0.54 8.48 -1.80
C LYS A 135 1.21 8.75 -3.16
N ARG A 136 2.54 8.65 -3.23
CA ARG A 136 3.29 8.89 -4.47
C ARG A 136 2.91 7.91 -5.57
N VAL A 137 2.68 6.64 -5.26
CA VAL A 137 2.31 5.66 -6.29
C VAL A 137 0.87 5.84 -6.76
N LEU A 138 -0.04 6.26 -5.88
CA LEU A 138 -1.41 6.62 -6.27
C LEU A 138 -1.46 7.88 -7.12
N ASP A 139 -0.63 8.88 -6.81
CA ASP A 139 -0.44 10.08 -7.64
C ASP A 139 0.12 9.69 -9.02
N ALA A 140 1.12 8.80 -9.06
CA ALA A 140 1.71 8.29 -10.30
C ALA A 140 0.68 7.54 -11.16
N TYR A 141 -0.15 6.70 -10.54
CA TYR A 141 -1.24 6.00 -11.22
C TYR A 141 -2.27 6.98 -11.80
N SER A 142 -2.70 7.96 -11.01
CA SER A 142 -3.70 8.95 -11.42
C SER A 142 -3.21 9.83 -12.58
N ALA A 143 -1.92 10.18 -12.57
CA ALA A 143 -1.30 10.97 -13.61
C ALA A 143 -0.79 10.13 -14.81
N LEU A 144 -0.79 8.80 -14.70
CA LEU A 144 -0.16 7.88 -15.66
C LEU A 144 1.33 8.22 -15.90
N GLU A 145 2.04 8.57 -14.84
CA GLU A 145 3.43 9.05 -14.88
C GLU A 145 4.42 7.94 -14.52
N THR A 146 5.07 7.36 -15.54
CA THR A 146 6.03 6.26 -15.38
C THR A 146 7.24 6.66 -14.54
N ASP A 147 7.74 7.88 -14.70
CA ASP A 147 8.93 8.33 -13.96
C ASP A 147 8.62 8.46 -12.46
N ALA A 148 7.38 8.83 -12.12
CA ALA A 148 6.94 8.86 -10.74
C ALA A 148 6.83 7.45 -10.13
N ALA A 149 6.28 6.50 -10.88
CA ALA A 149 6.21 5.09 -10.47
C ALA A 149 7.61 4.49 -10.28
N ASN A 150 8.52 4.68 -11.25
CA ASN A 150 9.90 4.19 -11.19
C ASN A 150 10.65 4.73 -9.95
N ARG A 151 10.39 5.98 -9.55
CA ARG A 151 10.97 6.56 -8.32
C ARG A 151 10.47 5.85 -7.06
N VAL A 152 9.20 5.45 -6.99
CA VAL A 152 8.68 4.67 -5.86
C VAL A 152 9.37 3.30 -5.84
N TRP A 153 9.39 2.61 -6.98
CA TRP A 153 10.01 1.30 -7.13
C TRP A 153 11.50 1.28 -6.73
N SER A 154 12.25 2.34 -7.04
CA SER A 154 13.67 2.48 -6.66
C SER A 154 13.93 2.80 -5.18
N ARG A 155 12.90 3.21 -4.42
CA ARG A 155 13.02 3.67 -3.03
C ARG A 155 12.59 2.64 -2.00
N ASP A 156 12.29 1.43 -2.43
CA ASP A 156 11.87 0.35 -1.52
C ASP A 156 12.96 -0.03 -0.51
N GLU A 157 14.24 0.07 -0.91
CA GLU A 157 15.41 -0.20 -0.04
C GLU A 157 15.40 0.68 1.24
N GLU A 158 14.86 1.91 1.18
CA GLU A 158 14.72 2.77 2.35
C GLU A 158 13.79 2.15 3.42
N VAL A 159 12.70 1.50 3.00
CA VAL A 159 11.75 0.85 3.93
C VAL A 159 12.39 -0.36 4.59
N ASP A 160 13.12 -1.15 3.82
CA ASP A 160 13.86 -2.32 4.30
C ASP A 160 14.93 -1.95 5.34
N GLU A 161 15.70 -0.90 5.09
CA GLU A 161 16.69 -0.40 6.05
C GLU A 161 16.03 0.03 7.38
N HIS A 162 14.92 0.75 7.29
CA HIS A 162 14.13 1.16 8.46
C HIS A 162 13.56 -0.04 9.22
N TYR A 163 13.06 -1.05 8.51
CA TYR A 163 12.59 -2.30 9.09
C TYR A 163 13.71 -3.02 9.84
N GLN A 164 14.88 -3.20 9.23
CA GLN A 164 16.04 -3.87 9.85
C GLN A 164 16.57 -3.11 11.07
N SER A 165 16.58 -1.78 11.02
CA SER A 165 16.94 -0.96 12.17
C SER A 165 15.96 -1.15 13.33
N LEU A 166 14.66 -1.05 13.05
CA LEU A 166 13.62 -1.23 14.06
C LEU A 166 13.62 -2.66 14.63
N PHE A 167 13.83 -3.67 13.80
CA PHE A 167 13.92 -5.06 14.22
C PHE A 167 15.02 -5.26 15.27
N ARG A 168 16.24 -4.76 15.01
CA ARG A 168 17.37 -4.86 15.95
C ARG A 168 17.10 -4.13 17.26
N GLU A 169 16.48 -2.96 17.18
CA GLU A 169 16.09 -2.19 18.36
C GLU A 169 15.08 -2.96 19.23
N VAL A 170 14.03 -3.51 18.63
CA VAL A 170 13.00 -4.27 19.36
C VAL A 170 13.56 -5.57 19.97
N VAL A 171 14.46 -6.26 19.27
CA VAL A 171 15.16 -7.44 19.83
C VAL A 171 16.01 -7.05 21.04
N THR A 172 16.65 -5.88 21.02
CA THR A 172 17.43 -5.40 22.17
C THR A 172 16.53 -5.22 23.40
N TYR A 173 15.34 -4.63 23.25
CA TYR A 173 14.35 -4.54 24.34
C TYR A 173 13.94 -5.92 24.89
N MET A 174 13.77 -6.93 24.02
CA MET A 174 13.46 -8.29 24.47
C MET A 174 14.58 -8.93 25.31
N ILE A 175 15.84 -8.61 24.99
CA ILE A 175 17.02 -9.10 25.73
C ILE A 175 17.14 -8.40 27.08
N GLU A 176 16.88 -7.08 27.13
CA GLU A 176 16.97 -6.28 28.35
C GLU A 176 15.88 -6.64 29.36
N ASP A 177 14.63 -6.87 28.91
CA ASP A 177 13.54 -7.32 29.77
C ASP A 177 12.70 -8.41 29.10
N PRO A 178 12.92 -9.70 29.43
CA PRO A 178 12.15 -10.81 28.89
C PRO A 178 10.63 -10.73 29.11
N ARG A 179 10.15 -9.95 30.09
CA ARG A 179 8.70 -9.75 30.31
C ARG A 179 8.05 -8.99 29.15
N THR A 180 8.83 -8.26 28.37
CA THR A 180 8.35 -7.48 27.21
C THR A 180 8.21 -8.31 25.94
N ILE A 181 8.72 -9.55 25.89
CA ILE A 181 8.81 -10.38 24.68
C ILE A 181 7.50 -10.44 23.89
N SER A 182 6.38 -10.71 24.56
CA SER A 182 5.09 -10.86 23.87
C SER A 182 4.68 -9.59 23.13
N ALA A 183 4.85 -8.43 23.76
CA ALA A 183 4.41 -7.18 23.20
C ALA A 183 5.43 -6.61 22.20
N CYS A 184 6.73 -6.83 22.42
CA CYS A 184 7.77 -6.61 21.41
C CYS A 184 7.54 -7.47 20.15
N ALA A 185 7.07 -8.72 20.30
CA ALA A 185 6.73 -9.56 19.14
C ALA A 185 5.56 -8.97 18.33
N HIS A 186 4.55 -8.40 18.99
CA HIS A 186 3.48 -7.66 18.32
C HIS A 186 4.02 -6.42 17.59
N LEU A 187 5.00 -5.72 18.16
CA LEU A 187 5.65 -4.59 17.50
C LEU A 187 6.45 -5.00 16.26
N LEU A 188 7.14 -6.16 16.30
CA LEU A 188 7.79 -6.72 15.11
C LEU A 188 6.78 -7.06 14.01
N PHE A 189 5.60 -7.60 14.36
CA PHE A 189 4.53 -7.81 13.38
C PHE A 189 4.02 -6.48 12.78
N VAL A 190 3.95 -5.41 13.57
CA VAL A 190 3.61 -4.08 13.04
C VAL A 190 4.67 -3.61 12.05
N ALA A 191 5.96 -3.72 12.41
CA ALA A 191 7.06 -3.36 11.52
C ALA A 191 7.04 -4.16 10.21
N LYS A 192 6.81 -5.48 10.28
CA LYS A 192 6.71 -6.34 9.09
C LYS A 192 5.49 -6.01 8.23
N ASN A 193 4.35 -5.66 8.85
CA ASN A 193 3.19 -5.22 8.08
C ASN A 193 3.47 -3.91 7.33
N LEU A 194 4.21 -2.96 7.93
CA LEU A 194 4.61 -1.72 7.26
C LEU A 194 5.54 -1.99 6.07
N GLU A 195 6.51 -2.90 6.22
CA GLU A 195 7.38 -3.31 5.10
C GLU A 195 6.58 -3.94 3.96
N ARG A 196 5.64 -4.85 4.26
CA ARG A 196 4.76 -5.45 3.25
C ARG A 196 3.89 -4.43 2.53
N ILE A 197 3.48 -3.35 3.21
CA ILE A 197 2.76 -2.25 2.54
C ILE A 197 3.69 -1.52 1.57
N GLY A 198 4.97 -1.34 1.91
CA GLY A 198 6.00 -0.85 1.00
C GLY A 198 6.10 -1.72 -0.27
N ASP A 199 6.18 -3.05 -0.09
CA ASP A 199 6.15 -4.00 -1.22
C ASP A 199 4.91 -3.83 -2.10
N HIS A 200 3.72 -3.69 -1.50
CA HIS A 200 2.49 -3.44 -2.25
C HIS A 200 2.52 -2.10 -3.00
N CYS A 201 3.16 -1.06 -2.45
CA CYS A 201 3.38 0.19 -3.19
C CYS A 201 4.29 -0.04 -4.41
N THR A 202 5.31 -0.87 -4.26
CA THR A 202 6.22 -1.23 -5.35
C THR A 202 5.51 -2.06 -6.42
N ASN A 203 4.64 -3.00 -6.05
CA ASN A 203 3.79 -3.74 -7.00
C ASN A 203 2.86 -2.81 -7.79
N ILE A 204 2.22 -1.83 -7.12
CA ILE A 204 1.40 -0.84 -7.81
C ILE A 204 2.27 -0.04 -8.80
N ALA A 205 3.50 0.33 -8.43
CA ALA A 205 4.40 1.05 -9.32
C ALA A 205 4.75 0.24 -10.58
N GLU A 206 4.97 -1.06 -10.44
CA GLU A 206 5.19 -1.99 -11.55
C GLU A 206 3.97 -2.04 -12.48
N GLU A 207 2.75 -2.08 -11.92
CA GLU A 207 1.53 -2.05 -12.73
C GLU A 207 1.30 -0.71 -13.43
N VAL A 208 1.65 0.42 -12.81
CA VAL A 208 1.63 1.74 -13.46
C VAL A 208 2.61 1.78 -14.62
N HIS A 209 3.82 1.25 -14.44
CA HIS A 209 4.81 1.16 -15.50
C HIS A 209 4.27 0.34 -16.68
N PHE A 210 3.78 -0.88 -16.41
CA PHE A 210 3.23 -1.77 -17.42
C PHE A 210 2.03 -1.18 -18.16
N LEU A 211 1.15 -0.48 -17.44
CA LEU A 211 -0.01 0.21 -18.02
C LEU A 211 0.43 1.16 -19.15
N VAL A 212 1.42 2.00 -18.87
CA VAL A 212 1.86 3.07 -19.77
C VAL A 212 2.76 2.53 -20.87
N THR A 213 3.79 1.75 -20.53
CA THR A 213 4.82 1.29 -21.49
C THR A 213 4.44 0.01 -22.22
N GLY A 214 3.65 -0.85 -21.58
CA GLY A 214 3.40 -2.22 -22.05
C GLY A 214 4.51 -3.21 -21.74
N GLU A 215 5.56 -2.79 -21.04
CA GLU A 215 6.72 -3.60 -20.66
C GLU A 215 6.73 -3.84 -19.14
N GLN A 216 7.39 -4.92 -18.69
CA GLN A 216 7.57 -5.15 -17.25
C GLN A 216 8.89 -4.52 -16.80
N LEU A 217 8.90 -4.00 -15.57
CA LEU A 217 10.16 -3.63 -14.93
C LEU A 217 11.04 -4.88 -14.73
N PRO A 218 12.38 -4.74 -14.76
CA PRO A 218 13.29 -5.83 -14.47
C PRO A 218 13.00 -6.45 -13.10
N THR A 219 13.19 -7.77 -12.99
CA THR A 219 12.97 -8.48 -11.72
C THR A 219 13.97 -8.07 -10.64
N ASP A 220 15.20 -7.73 -11.04
CA ASP A 220 16.24 -7.24 -10.14
C ASP A 220 16.16 -5.72 -10.00
N ARG A 221 15.94 -5.26 -8.76
CA ARG A 221 15.92 -3.83 -8.43
C ARG A 221 17.35 -3.26 -8.43
N PRO A 222 17.58 -2.04 -8.95
CA PRO A 222 18.87 -1.39 -8.87
C PRO A 222 19.19 -1.13 -7.39
N LYS A 223 20.26 -1.74 -6.89
CA LYS A 223 20.82 -1.41 -5.57
C LYS A 223 21.28 0.05 -5.59
N VAL A 224 21.00 0.81 -4.52
CA VAL A 224 21.35 2.23 -4.41
C VAL A 224 22.85 2.51 -4.69
N ASP A 225 23.72 1.51 -4.47
CA ASP A 225 25.17 1.58 -4.79
C ASP A 225 25.48 1.83 -6.29
N ALA A 226 24.59 1.45 -7.21
CA ALA A 226 24.82 1.61 -8.65
C ALA A 226 24.53 3.03 -9.16
N LEU A 227 23.79 3.84 -8.41
CA LEU A 227 23.36 5.19 -8.82
C LEU A 227 24.30 6.31 -8.32
N ASN A 228 25.17 6.03 -7.35
CA ASN A 228 26.17 6.97 -6.83
C ASN A 228 27.56 6.80 -7.49
N SER A 229 27.64 6.01 -8.57
CA SER A 229 28.88 5.64 -9.26
C SER A 229 28.99 6.25 -10.67
N GLN A 230 28.50 7.47 -10.89
CA GLN A 230 28.76 8.26 -12.09
C GLN A 230 29.06 9.73 -11.76
#